data_AF-A0A7V1I291-F1
#
_entry.id   AF-A0A7V1I291-F1
#
_cell.length_a   1.000
_cell.length_b   1.000
_cell.length_c   1.000
_cell.angle_alpha   90.00
_cell.angle_beta   90.00
_cell.angle_gamma   90.00
#
_symmetry.space_group_name_H-M   'P 1'
#
loop_
_entity.id
_entity.type
_entity.pdbx_description
1 polymer ?
#
loop_
_entity_poly.entity_id
_entity_poly.type
_entity_poly.pdbx_seq_one_letter_code
_entity_poly.pdbx_strand_id
1 'polypeptide(L)'
;AGKKPKYDGTCRGREITADCKEPFVVRFKTPQEGVTEVEDLLRGTVKFNNNELDDMIILRADGTPTYNFCVVIDDADMKISHVIRGDDHLNNTPRQAVIYKALGFEMPKFIHVSMILGKDGKRLSKRHGALSVLEYRDNGILPDALVNYLVRLGWSHGDREVFTLDELKTLFDLDAITKSAARFDDEKLLWINSEHIKTGDDNKLGSLVADALKARNINATPADILPLLPMLKERSKTIIDLADGMKYFFADKIDYDEKAAKKFLTESVAPAFKELADRLNALDFSDKEKIESCFRELVDEKGMKLKDLAQPMRVALTGGTVSPGLFDVMTALGKEKCINRVRDAIRFIEGA
;
A
#
# COMPACT_ATOMS: atom_id res chain seq x y z
N ALA A 1 -17.21 -46.06 9.01
CA ALA A 1 -16.31 -44.92 9.30
C ALA A 1 -16.03 -44.17 8.00
N GLY A 2 -15.90 -42.84 8.02
CA GLY A 2 -15.56 -42.04 6.82
C GLY A 2 -16.67 -41.20 6.18
N LYS A 3 -17.87 -41.10 6.79
CA LYS A 3 -18.89 -40.13 6.34
C LYS A 3 -18.53 -38.72 6.84
N LYS A 4 -18.84 -37.69 6.04
CA LYS A 4 -18.69 -36.29 6.47
C LYS A 4 -19.49 -36.06 7.77
N PRO A 5 -18.91 -35.41 8.79
CA PRO A 5 -19.63 -35.11 10.02
C PRO A 5 -20.77 -34.13 9.72
N LYS A 6 -21.98 -34.47 10.14
CA LYS A 6 -23.16 -33.61 10.01
C LYS A 6 -24.19 -33.93 11.08
N TYR A 7 -25.13 -33.01 11.32
CA TYR A 7 -26.27 -33.31 12.19
C TYR A 7 -27.11 -34.46 11.60
N ASP A 8 -27.47 -35.42 12.44
CA ASP A 8 -28.15 -36.66 12.05
C ASP A 8 -29.67 -36.52 11.91
N GLY A 9 -30.23 -35.36 12.26
CA GLY A 9 -31.66 -35.10 12.16
C GLY A 9 -32.49 -35.64 13.33
N THR A 10 -31.86 -36.04 14.45
CA THR A 10 -32.55 -36.67 15.61
C THR A 10 -33.82 -35.93 16.06
N CYS A 11 -33.83 -34.59 16.00
CA CYS A 11 -34.97 -33.76 16.45
C CYS A 11 -35.86 -33.27 15.29
N ARG A 12 -35.60 -33.62 14.03
CA ARG A 12 -36.25 -33.04 12.84
C ARG A 12 -37.76 -33.34 12.75
N GLY A 13 -38.17 -34.51 13.22
CA GLY A 13 -39.56 -34.98 13.22
C GLY A 13 -40.16 -35.06 14.63
N ARG A 14 -39.44 -34.58 15.65
CA ARG A 14 -39.92 -34.63 17.02
C ARG A 14 -40.97 -33.53 17.21
N GLU A 15 -42.10 -33.88 17.80
CA GLU A 15 -43.06 -32.88 18.27
C GLU A 15 -42.41 -32.08 19.40
N ILE A 16 -42.22 -30.79 19.18
CA ILE A 16 -41.70 -29.86 20.18
C ILE A 16 -42.92 -29.27 20.88
N THR A 17 -43.13 -29.62 22.14
CA THR A 17 -44.14 -28.96 22.98
C THR A 17 -43.62 -27.58 23.38
N ALA A 18 -44.52 -26.60 23.51
CA ALA A 18 -44.16 -25.20 23.84
C ALA A 18 -43.45 -25.03 25.20
N ASP A 19 -43.43 -26.07 26.03
CA ASP A 19 -42.87 -26.09 27.39
C ASP A 19 -41.43 -26.61 27.49
N CYS A 20 -40.66 -26.58 26.39
CA CYS A 20 -39.25 -26.99 26.43
C CYS A 20 -38.43 -26.01 27.30
N LYS A 21 -38.17 -26.38 28.56
CA LYS A 21 -37.40 -25.58 29.54
C LYS A 21 -35.89 -25.79 29.46
N GLU A 22 -35.43 -26.76 28.68
CA GLU A 22 -34.00 -27.02 28.48
C GLU A 22 -33.42 -26.07 27.42
N PRO A 23 -32.13 -25.71 27.52
CA PRO A 23 -31.46 -24.92 26.49
C PRO A 23 -31.59 -25.61 25.12
N PHE A 24 -32.12 -24.90 24.14
CA PHE A 24 -32.33 -25.41 22.79
C PHE A 24 -31.68 -24.51 21.74
N VAL A 25 -31.52 -25.04 20.54
CA VAL A 25 -31.16 -24.28 19.35
C VAL A 25 -32.29 -24.40 18.34
N VAL A 26 -32.48 -23.37 17.51
CA VAL A 26 -33.39 -23.48 16.36
C VAL A 26 -32.58 -23.91 15.16
N ARG A 27 -33.02 -24.96 14.48
CA ARG A 27 -32.40 -25.48 13.25
C ARG A 27 -33.32 -25.27 12.06
N PHE A 28 -32.74 -24.94 10.92
CA PHE A 28 -33.45 -24.84 9.66
C PHE A 28 -33.65 -26.24 9.06
N LYS A 29 -34.88 -26.53 8.64
CA LYS A 29 -35.27 -27.83 8.09
C LYS A 29 -34.86 -27.94 6.61
N THR A 30 -33.60 -28.25 6.35
CA THR A 30 -33.04 -28.33 4.99
C THR A 30 -33.64 -29.51 4.20
N PRO A 31 -33.87 -29.39 2.87
CA PRO A 31 -34.23 -30.54 2.03
C PRO A 31 -33.23 -31.69 2.20
N GLN A 32 -33.69 -32.95 2.17
CA GLN A 32 -32.82 -34.12 2.37
C GLN A 32 -32.41 -34.79 1.05
N GLU A 33 -33.19 -34.56 -0.01
CA GLU A 33 -33.01 -35.16 -1.33
C GLU A 33 -32.92 -34.09 -2.42
N GLY A 34 -32.44 -34.48 -3.60
CA GLY A 34 -32.22 -33.59 -4.72
C GLY A 34 -30.94 -32.77 -4.60
N VAL A 35 -30.85 -31.74 -5.43
CA VAL A 35 -29.68 -30.87 -5.56
C VAL A 35 -30.12 -29.43 -5.36
N THR A 36 -29.34 -28.68 -4.57
CA THR A 36 -29.42 -27.22 -4.54
C THR A 36 -28.39 -26.68 -5.52
N GLU A 37 -28.85 -25.93 -6.50
CA GLU A 37 -28.03 -25.28 -7.52
C GLU A 37 -28.07 -23.77 -7.32
N VAL A 38 -26.90 -23.12 -7.38
CA VAL A 38 -26.78 -21.67 -7.36
C VAL A 38 -25.89 -21.24 -8.52
N GLU A 39 -26.33 -20.24 -9.26
CA GLU A 39 -25.53 -19.63 -10.32
C GLU A 39 -24.56 -18.62 -9.71
N ASP A 40 -23.26 -18.87 -9.88
CA ASP A 40 -22.21 -17.90 -9.60
C ASP A 40 -21.70 -17.31 -10.90
N LEU A 41 -21.68 -15.97 -11.02
CA LEU A 41 -21.30 -15.31 -12.27
C LEU A 41 -19.83 -15.51 -12.64
N LEU A 42 -18.97 -15.88 -11.69
CA LEU A 42 -17.54 -16.13 -11.91
C LEU A 42 -17.20 -17.62 -11.92
N ARG A 43 -17.75 -18.41 -10.97
CA ARG A 43 -17.46 -19.85 -10.80
C ARG A 43 -18.38 -20.74 -11.63
N GLY A 44 -19.43 -20.19 -12.24
CA GLY A 44 -20.47 -20.94 -12.94
C GLY A 44 -21.46 -21.57 -11.97
N THR A 45 -22.31 -22.47 -12.47
CA THR A 45 -23.30 -23.15 -11.64
C THR A 45 -22.63 -24.06 -10.61
N VAL A 46 -22.86 -23.79 -9.34
CA VAL A 46 -22.38 -24.62 -8.23
C VAL A 46 -23.52 -25.52 -7.77
N LYS A 47 -23.28 -26.83 -7.81
CA LYS A 47 -24.28 -27.86 -7.49
C LYS A 47 -23.90 -28.60 -6.22
N PHE A 48 -24.84 -28.71 -5.30
CA PHE A 48 -24.65 -29.44 -4.05
C PHE A 48 -25.78 -30.42 -3.81
N ASN A 49 -25.42 -31.67 -3.55
CA ASN A 49 -26.39 -32.67 -3.13
C ASN A 49 -26.95 -32.27 -1.77
N ASN A 50 -28.28 -32.24 -1.64
CA ASN A 50 -28.93 -31.86 -0.39
C ASN A 50 -28.62 -32.81 0.77
N ASN A 51 -28.23 -34.06 0.46
CA ASN A 51 -27.74 -35.01 1.46
C ASN A 51 -26.37 -34.65 2.05
N GLU A 52 -25.62 -33.72 1.45
CA GLU A 52 -24.38 -33.16 2.01
C GLU A 52 -24.65 -31.94 2.90
N LEU A 53 -25.84 -31.37 2.78
CA LEU A 53 -26.34 -30.34 3.69
C LEU A 53 -26.97 -31.00 4.93
N ASP A 54 -27.06 -30.23 6.00
CA ASP A 54 -27.67 -30.64 7.25
C ASP A 54 -28.65 -29.57 7.76
N ASP A 55 -29.37 -29.90 8.83
CA ASP A 55 -30.28 -28.95 9.47
C ASP A 55 -29.45 -27.98 10.31
N MET A 56 -28.96 -26.94 9.63
CA MET A 56 -28.06 -25.96 10.21
C MET A 56 -28.75 -25.19 11.33
N ILE A 57 -27.99 -24.85 12.36
CA ILE A 57 -28.48 -23.95 13.42
C ILE A 57 -28.69 -22.57 12.80
N ILE A 58 -29.87 -21.97 13.02
CA ILE A 58 -30.18 -20.59 12.67
C ILE A 58 -30.27 -19.67 13.89
N LEU A 59 -30.59 -20.23 15.06
CA LEU A 59 -30.59 -19.53 16.35
C LEU A 59 -29.83 -20.37 17.39
N ARG A 60 -28.83 -19.75 18.03
CA ARG A 60 -28.05 -20.38 19.12
C ARG A 60 -28.86 -20.39 20.42
N ALA A 61 -28.37 -21.17 21.40
CA ALA A 61 -29.01 -21.29 22.71
C ALA A 61 -28.96 -20.00 23.54
N ASP A 62 -28.02 -19.10 23.23
CA ASP A 62 -27.94 -17.75 23.81
C ASP A 62 -28.89 -16.75 23.14
N GLY A 63 -29.74 -17.19 22.20
CA GLY A 63 -30.65 -16.35 21.44
C GLY A 63 -30.01 -15.61 20.26
N THR A 64 -28.71 -15.78 20.01
CA THR A 64 -28.03 -15.09 18.92
C THR A 64 -28.26 -15.81 17.59
N PRO A 65 -28.75 -15.13 16.53
CA PRO A 65 -28.87 -15.73 15.21
C PRO A 65 -27.50 -16.03 14.59
N THR A 66 -27.45 -17.01 13.70
CA THR A 66 -26.20 -17.41 13.04
C THR A 66 -25.97 -16.66 11.73
N TYR A 67 -24.71 -16.60 11.29
CA TYR A 67 -24.28 -15.92 10.07
C TYR A 67 -25.15 -16.22 8.84
N ASN A 68 -25.40 -17.50 8.52
CA ASN A 68 -26.16 -17.87 7.32
C ASN A 68 -27.62 -17.43 7.39
N PHE A 69 -28.19 -17.32 8.60
CA PHE A 69 -29.54 -16.79 8.75
C PHE A 69 -29.53 -15.27 8.64
N CYS A 70 -28.70 -14.58 9.42
CA CYS A 70 -28.64 -13.11 9.40
C CYS A 70 -28.38 -12.56 8.00
N VAL A 71 -27.35 -13.07 7.31
CA VAL A 71 -26.96 -12.53 6.01
C VAL A 71 -28.07 -12.65 4.97
N VAL A 72 -28.88 -13.71 5.01
CA VAL A 72 -30.02 -13.89 4.09
C VAL A 72 -31.13 -12.89 4.38
N ILE A 73 -31.43 -12.66 5.67
CA ILE A 73 -32.44 -11.66 6.06
C ILE A 73 -31.96 -10.26 5.70
N ASP A 74 -30.73 -9.91 6.08
CA ASP A 74 -30.14 -8.60 5.82
C ASP A 74 -30.05 -8.32 4.32
N ASP A 75 -29.56 -9.27 3.52
CA ASP A 75 -29.47 -9.14 2.07
C ASP A 75 -30.86 -8.92 1.42
N ALA A 76 -31.88 -9.64 1.89
CA ALA A 76 -33.25 -9.51 1.37
C ALA A 76 -33.88 -8.16 1.77
N ASP A 77 -33.77 -7.77 3.04
CA ASP A 77 -34.30 -6.51 3.57
C ASP A 77 -33.62 -5.30 2.92
N MET A 78 -32.30 -5.38 2.69
CA MET A 78 -31.50 -4.35 2.02
C MET A 78 -31.56 -4.43 0.49
N LYS A 79 -32.27 -5.43 -0.07
CA LYS A 79 -32.44 -5.65 -1.52
C LYS A 79 -31.10 -5.74 -2.26
N ILE A 80 -30.16 -6.48 -1.68
CA ILE A 80 -28.86 -6.72 -2.30
C ILE A 80 -29.08 -7.43 -3.63
N SER A 81 -28.52 -6.87 -4.71
CA SER A 81 -28.66 -7.44 -6.06
C SER A 81 -27.50 -8.38 -6.42
N HIS A 82 -26.30 -8.09 -5.90
CA HIS A 82 -25.07 -8.85 -6.16
C HIS A 82 -24.29 -9.00 -4.87
N VAL A 83 -24.01 -10.25 -4.49
CA VAL A 83 -23.15 -10.59 -3.35
C VAL A 83 -21.77 -10.97 -3.88
N ILE A 84 -20.80 -10.08 -3.68
CA ILE A 84 -19.39 -10.30 -4.05
C ILE A 84 -18.59 -10.59 -2.79
N ARG A 85 -17.99 -11.78 -2.68
CA ARG A 85 -17.25 -12.20 -1.49
C ARG A 85 -16.17 -13.23 -1.81
N GLY A 86 -15.31 -13.54 -0.83
CA GLY A 86 -14.27 -14.56 -0.97
C GLY A 86 -14.84 -15.96 -1.24
N ASP A 87 -14.12 -16.74 -2.04
CA ASP A 87 -14.48 -18.13 -2.39
C ASP A 87 -14.41 -19.12 -1.22
N ASP A 88 -13.85 -18.71 -0.09
CA ASP A 88 -13.95 -19.42 1.17
C ASP A 88 -15.38 -19.47 1.71
N HIS A 89 -16.27 -18.59 1.24
CA HIS A 89 -17.71 -18.63 1.53
C HIS A 89 -18.55 -19.36 0.48
N LEU A 90 -17.95 -19.93 -0.57
CA LEU A 90 -18.68 -20.60 -1.66
C LEU A 90 -19.60 -21.73 -1.16
N ASN A 91 -19.14 -22.49 -0.17
CA ASN A 91 -19.89 -23.61 0.43
C ASN A 91 -21.07 -23.15 1.33
N ASN A 92 -21.14 -21.86 1.69
CA ASN A 92 -22.27 -21.32 2.44
C ASN A 92 -23.43 -20.93 1.52
N THR A 93 -23.17 -20.63 0.26
CA THR A 93 -24.18 -20.15 -0.69
C THR A 93 -25.38 -21.10 -0.86
N PRO A 94 -25.21 -22.43 -0.97
CA PRO A 94 -26.34 -23.36 -1.04
C PRO A 94 -27.15 -23.40 0.27
N ARG A 95 -26.47 -23.22 1.41
CA ARG A 95 -27.12 -23.14 2.72
C ARG A 95 -27.97 -21.88 2.83
N GLN A 96 -27.51 -20.78 2.25
CA GLN A 96 -28.25 -19.53 2.18
C GLN A 96 -29.41 -19.64 1.18
N ALA A 97 -29.19 -20.27 0.01
CA ALA A 97 -30.18 -20.44 -1.05
C ALA A 97 -31.46 -21.17 -0.58
N VAL A 98 -31.32 -22.21 0.27
CA VAL A 98 -32.49 -22.90 0.82
C VAL A 98 -33.31 -22.02 1.77
N ILE A 99 -32.66 -21.07 2.47
CA ILE A 99 -33.34 -20.11 3.35
C ILE A 99 -34.08 -19.07 2.51
N TYR A 100 -33.41 -18.47 1.50
CA TYR A 100 -34.06 -17.57 0.52
C TYR A 100 -35.33 -18.19 -0.05
N LYS A 101 -35.23 -19.42 -0.55
CA LYS A 101 -36.35 -20.15 -1.13
C LYS A 101 -37.48 -20.41 -0.12
N ALA A 102 -37.15 -20.80 1.11
CA ALA A 102 -38.15 -21.10 2.13
C ALA A 102 -38.91 -19.85 2.61
N LEU A 103 -38.25 -18.69 2.62
CA LEU A 103 -38.86 -17.41 2.98
C LEU A 103 -39.51 -16.69 1.80
N GLY A 104 -39.37 -17.22 0.58
CA GLY A 104 -39.94 -16.62 -0.64
C GLY A 104 -39.22 -15.34 -1.08
N PHE A 105 -37.95 -15.16 -0.68
CA PHE A 105 -37.14 -14.02 -1.07
C PHE A 105 -36.51 -14.22 -2.45
N GLU A 106 -36.35 -13.11 -3.18
CA GLU A 106 -35.54 -13.08 -4.39
C GLU A 106 -34.06 -13.28 -4.03
N MET A 107 -33.36 -14.12 -4.80
CA MET A 107 -31.98 -14.47 -4.52
C MET A 107 -31.04 -13.50 -5.27
N PRO A 108 -30.04 -12.89 -4.61
CA PRO A 108 -29.04 -12.08 -5.31
C PRO A 108 -28.21 -12.94 -6.25
N LYS A 109 -27.54 -12.28 -7.19
CA LYS A 109 -26.46 -12.92 -7.96
C LYS A 109 -25.22 -13.07 -7.10
N PHE A 110 -24.54 -14.20 -7.18
CA PHE A 110 -23.32 -14.44 -6.40
C PHE A 110 -22.07 -14.35 -7.28
N ILE A 111 -21.01 -13.78 -6.72
CA ILE A 111 -19.67 -13.72 -7.32
C ILE A 111 -18.64 -14.07 -6.24
N HIS A 112 -18.01 -15.23 -6.36
CA HIS A 112 -17.01 -15.69 -5.41
C HIS A 112 -15.57 -15.50 -5.90
N VAL A 113 -14.95 -14.39 -5.51
CA VAL A 113 -13.58 -14.01 -5.87
C VAL A 113 -12.56 -14.84 -5.09
N SER A 114 -11.43 -15.16 -5.73
CA SER A 114 -10.37 -15.95 -5.08
C SER A 114 -9.73 -15.21 -3.91
N MET A 115 -9.43 -15.95 -2.83
CA MET A 115 -8.60 -15.42 -1.75
C MET A 115 -7.18 -15.07 -2.24
N ILE A 116 -6.62 -13.98 -1.72
CA ILE A 116 -5.24 -13.58 -1.98
C ILE A 116 -4.27 -14.56 -1.29
N LEU A 117 -3.21 -14.94 -1.98
CA LEU A 117 -2.15 -15.81 -1.46
C LEU A 117 -0.93 -15.00 -1.02
N GLY A 118 -0.27 -15.42 0.05
CA GLY A 118 1.05 -14.93 0.44
C GLY A 118 2.16 -15.49 -0.46
N LYS A 119 3.40 -15.06 -0.21
CA LYS A 119 4.58 -15.53 -0.96
C LYS A 119 4.80 -17.03 -0.87
N ASP A 120 4.36 -17.66 0.22
CA ASP A 120 4.40 -19.10 0.46
C ASP A 120 3.29 -19.89 -0.27
N GLY A 121 2.43 -19.21 -1.04
CA GLY A 121 1.30 -19.81 -1.75
C GLY A 121 0.11 -20.19 -0.85
N LYS A 122 0.20 -19.94 0.46
CA LYS A 122 -0.93 -20.13 1.39
C LYS A 122 -1.78 -18.87 1.42
N ARG A 123 -2.99 -18.97 1.99
CA ARG A 123 -3.87 -17.81 2.17
C ARG A 123 -3.15 -16.71 2.95
N LEU A 124 -3.18 -15.49 2.41
CA LEU A 124 -2.61 -14.33 3.05
C LEU A 124 -3.35 -14.09 4.38
N SER A 125 -2.61 -14.08 5.48
CA SER A 125 -3.15 -13.85 6.82
C SER A 125 -2.10 -13.18 7.71
N LYS A 126 -2.52 -12.61 8.84
CA LYS A 126 -1.59 -11.92 9.77
C LYS A 126 -0.40 -12.79 10.20
N ARG A 127 -0.62 -14.12 10.31
CA ARG A 127 0.44 -15.09 10.66
C ARG A 127 1.44 -15.35 9.52
N HIS A 128 1.05 -15.00 8.29
CA HIS A 128 1.78 -15.21 7.05
C HIS A 128 2.17 -13.88 6.38
N GLY A 129 2.29 -12.80 7.15
CA GLY A 129 2.80 -11.51 6.68
C GLY A 129 1.76 -10.52 6.14
N ALA A 130 0.46 -10.75 6.36
CA ALA A 130 -0.56 -9.76 5.98
C ALA A 130 -0.46 -8.53 6.88
N LEU A 131 -0.15 -7.37 6.29
CA LEU A 131 -0.28 -6.08 6.93
C LEU A 131 -1.75 -5.65 6.97
N SER A 132 -2.12 -4.96 8.03
CA SER A 132 -3.37 -4.20 8.08
C SER A 132 -3.31 -3.01 7.12
N VAL A 133 -4.49 -2.51 6.72
CA VAL A 133 -4.59 -1.31 5.87
C VAL A 133 -3.89 -0.11 6.51
N LEU A 134 -3.94 0.01 7.85
CA LEU A 134 -3.27 1.08 8.58
C LEU A 134 -1.74 0.97 8.50
N GLU A 135 -1.18 -0.24 8.56
CA GLU A 135 0.26 -0.44 8.40
C GLU A 135 0.76 -0.04 7.01
N TYR A 136 -0.02 -0.28 5.94
CA TYR A 136 0.32 0.23 4.61
C TYR A 136 0.38 1.77 4.56
N ARG A 137 -0.60 2.44 5.18
CA ARG A 137 -0.60 3.91 5.31
C ARG A 137 0.63 4.39 6.08
N ASP A 138 0.94 3.78 7.21
CA ASP A 138 2.05 4.17 8.08
C ASP A 138 3.41 3.95 7.38
N ASN A 139 3.49 2.94 6.50
CA ASN A 139 4.63 2.71 5.61
C ASN A 139 4.66 3.63 4.38
N GLY A 140 3.73 4.58 4.25
CA GLY A 140 3.73 5.58 3.18
C GLY A 140 3.20 5.07 1.84
N ILE A 141 2.35 4.05 1.83
CA ILE A 141 1.59 3.64 0.65
C ILE A 141 0.35 4.53 0.51
N LEU A 142 0.16 5.07 -0.69
CA LEU A 142 -1.00 5.88 -1.04
C LEU A 142 -2.26 5.02 -1.10
N PRO A 143 -3.41 5.52 -0.59
CA PRO A 143 -4.69 4.82 -0.70
C PRO A 143 -5.04 4.42 -2.14
N ASP A 144 -4.84 5.34 -3.08
CA ASP A 144 -5.18 5.13 -4.48
C ASP A 144 -4.29 4.04 -5.13
N ALA A 145 -3.01 4.00 -4.74
CA ALA A 145 -2.08 2.95 -5.16
C ALA A 145 -2.43 1.58 -4.58
N LEU A 146 -2.81 1.52 -3.29
CA LEU A 146 -3.23 0.27 -2.66
C LEU A 146 -4.51 -0.27 -3.31
N VAL A 147 -5.50 0.58 -3.57
CA VAL A 147 -6.73 0.17 -4.27
C VAL A 147 -6.42 -0.32 -5.68
N ASN A 148 -5.63 0.44 -6.46
CA ASN A 148 -5.19 0.03 -7.79
C ASN A 148 -4.53 -1.35 -7.76
N TYR A 149 -3.60 -1.56 -6.83
CA TYR A 149 -2.89 -2.83 -6.71
C TYR A 149 -3.84 -3.98 -6.34
N LEU A 150 -4.72 -3.79 -5.35
CA LEU A 150 -5.68 -4.81 -4.91
C LEU A 150 -6.67 -5.19 -6.00
N VAL A 151 -7.16 -4.22 -6.77
CA VAL A 151 -8.02 -4.51 -7.93
C VAL A 151 -7.26 -5.34 -8.96
N ARG A 152 -6.00 -4.99 -9.26
CA ARG A 152 -5.17 -5.72 -10.24
C ARG A 152 -4.80 -7.14 -9.83
N LEU A 153 -4.93 -7.52 -8.56
CA LEU A 153 -4.78 -8.92 -8.14
C LEU A 153 -5.91 -9.81 -8.68
N GLY A 154 -7.12 -9.28 -8.85
CA GLY A 154 -8.29 -10.06 -9.24
C GLY A 154 -8.90 -9.71 -10.58
N TRP A 155 -8.58 -8.55 -11.14
CA TRP A 155 -9.22 -7.97 -12.33
C TRP A 155 -8.17 -7.39 -13.28
N SER A 156 -8.36 -7.52 -14.60
CA SER A 156 -7.41 -7.03 -15.63
C SER A 156 -8.07 -6.18 -16.70
N HIS A 157 -7.31 -5.28 -17.33
CA HIS A 157 -7.79 -4.48 -18.46
C HIS A 157 -6.66 -4.25 -19.47
N GLY A 158 -6.54 -5.17 -20.44
CA GLY A 158 -5.39 -5.24 -21.34
C GLY A 158 -4.07 -5.33 -20.58
N ASP A 159 -3.05 -4.62 -21.06
CA ASP A 159 -1.72 -4.56 -20.44
C ASP A 159 -1.57 -3.42 -19.43
N ARG A 160 -2.66 -2.69 -19.13
CA ARG A 160 -2.61 -1.52 -18.26
C ARG A 160 -2.53 -1.94 -16.79
N GLU A 161 -1.63 -1.30 -16.05
CA GLU A 161 -1.33 -1.62 -14.65
C GLU A 161 -1.66 -0.50 -13.67
N VAL A 162 -1.59 0.76 -14.12
CA VAL A 162 -1.79 1.95 -13.28
C VAL A 162 -3.11 2.63 -13.63
N PHE A 163 -3.96 2.80 -12.63
CA PHE A 163 -5.29 3.38 -12.73
C PHE A 163 -5.54 4.33 -11.57
N THR A 164 -6.17 5.45 -11.88
CA THR A 164 -6.83 6.30 -10.89
C THR A 164 -8.11 5.63 -10.40
N LEU A 165 -8.61 6.06 -9.23
CA LEU A 165 -9.87 5.53 -8.70
C LEU A 165 -11.06 5.78 -9.64
N ASP A 166 -11.09 6.91 -10.35
CA ASP A 166 -12.18 7.23 -11.27
C ASP A 166 -12.13 6.42 -12.57
N GLU A 167 -10.92 6.10 -13.04
CA GLU A 167 -10.75 5.14 -14.14
C GLU A 167 -11.20 3.74 -13.72
N LEU A 168 -10.87 3.30 -12.50
CA LEU A 168 -11.36 2.01 -11.98
C LEU A 168 -12.89 2.00 -11.94
N LYS A 169 -13.55 3.05 -11.44
CA LYS A 169 -15.03 3.13 -11.45
C LYS A 169 -15.63 3.06 -12.85
N THR A 170 -14.93 3.61 -13.84
CA THR A 170 -15.41 3.68 -15.22
C THR A 170 -15.17 2.39 -15.99
N LEU A 171 -14.03 1.74 -15.75
CA LEU A 171 -13.55 0.59 -16.51
C LEU A 171 -13.86 -0.74 -15.85
N PHE A 172 -14.15 -0.77 -14.55
CA PHE A 172 -14.37 -2.02 -13.82
C PHE A 172 -15.65 -2.70 -14.31
N ASP A 173 -15.50 -3.97 -14.65
CA ASP A 173 -16.57 -4.86 -15.06
C ASP A 173 -16.36 -6.24 -14.41
N LEU A 174 -17.44 -7.01 -14.32
CA LEU A 174 -17.41 -8.33 -13.69
C LEU A 174 -16.77 -9.40 -14.60
N ASP A 175 -16.81 -9.21 -15.92
CA ASP A 175 -16.37 -10.20 -16.91
C ASP A 175 -14.84 -10.34 -16.94
N ALA A 176 -14.13 -9.27 -16.58
CA ALA A 176 -12.69 -9.19 -16.50
C ALA A 176 -12.12 -9.63 -15.13
N ILE A 177 -12.97 -10.13 -14.22
CA ILE A 177 -12.52 -10.75 -12.97
C ILE A 177 -11.97 -12.16 -13.26
N THR A 178 -10.80 -12.45 -12.72
CA THR A 178 -10.10 -13.73 -12.91
C THR A 178 -10.47 -14.75 -11.83
N LYS A 179 -10.53 -16.03 -12.22
CA LYS A 179 -10.84 -17.15 -11.30
C LYS A 179 -9.64 -17.65 -10.50
N SER A 180 -8.42 -17.33 -10.94
CA SER A 180 -7.19 -17.76 -10.29
C SER A 180 -6.91 -16.95 -9.04
N ALA A 181 -6.36 -17.58 -8.01
CA ALA A 181 -5.86 -16.86 -6.85
C ALA A 181 -4.55 -16.13 -7.20
N ALA A 182 -4.46 -14.85 -6.87
CA ALA A 182 -3.26 -14.07 -7.07
C ALA A 182 -2.36 -14.09 -5.83
N ARG A 183 -1.05 -14.07 -6.07
CA ARG A 183 -0.04 -13.93 -5.03
C ARG A 183 0.24 -12.46 -4.78
N PHE A 184 0.35 -12.10 -3.51
CA PHE A 184 0.77 -10.76 -3.11
C PHE A 184 2.27 -10.55 -3.41
N ASP A 185 2.57 -9.48 -4.14
CA ASP A 185 3.89 -9.02 -4.54
C ASP A 185 4.15 -7.60 -4.02
N ASP A 186 5.03 -7.49 -3.01
CA ASP A 186 5.40 -6.21 -2.39
C ASP A 186 6.17 -5.30 -3.36
N GLU A 187 6.98 -5.85 -4.27
CA GLU A 187 7.76 -5.05 -5.22
C GLU A 187 6.84 -4.41 -6.25
N LYS A 188 5.85 -5.17 -6.71
CA LYS A 188 4.82 -4.66 -7.61
C LYS A 188 3.98 -3.58 -6.94
N LEU A 189 3.58 -3.75 -5.67
CA LEU A 189 2.88 -2.71 -4.90
C LEU A 189 3.73 -1.44 -4.79
N LEU A 190 5.02 -1.56 -4.42
CA LEU A 190 5.92 -0.41 -4.33
C LEU A 190 6.10 0.29 -5.68
N TRP A 191 6.16 -0.47 -6.79
CA TRP A 191 6.21 0.11 -8.13
C TRP A 191 4.92 0.89 -8.44
N ILE A 192 3.74 0.31 -8.25
CA ILE A 192 2.46 1.03 -8.43
C ILE A 192 2.42 2.28 -7.55
N ASN A 193 2.84 2.18 -6.29
CA ASN A 193 2.88 3.33 -5.39
C ASN A 193 3.81 4.44 -5.89
N SER A 194 4.97 4.09 -6.46
CA SER A 194 5.87 5.07 -7.05
C SER A 194 5.24 5.78 -8.26
N GLU A 195 4.50 5.07 -9.10
CA GLU A 195 3.80 5.67 -10.24
C GLU A 195 2.71 6.65 -9.76
N HIS A 196 1.94 6.28 -8.73
CA HIS A 196 0.96 7.17 -8.09
C HIS A 196 1.61 8.37 -7.40
N ILE A 197 2.82 8.25 -6.84
CA ILE A 197 3.56 9.38 -6.28
C ILE A 197 3.99 10.37 -7.38
N LYS A 198 4.45 9.86 -8.53
CA LYS A 198 4.89 10.69 -9.66
C LYS A 198 3.74 11.48 -10.27
N THR A 199 2.59 10.84 -10.48
CA THR A 199 1.43 11.46 -11.16
C THR A 199 0.39 12.04 -10.20
N GLY A 200 0.56 11.85 -8.89
CA GLY A 200 -0.40 12.30 -7.89
C GLY A 200 -0.35 13.80 -7.64
N ASP A 201 -1.45 14.34 -7.10
CA ASP A 201 -1.61 15.76 -6.77
C ASP A 201 -0.51 16.25 -5.80
N ASP A 202 0.22 17.28 -6.22
CA ASP A 202 1.34 17.86 -5.48
C ASP A 202 0.93 18.44 -4.11
N ASN A 203 -0.26 19.03 -3.99
CA ASN A 203 -0.73 19.61 -2.73
C ASN A 203 -1.06 18.51 -1.71
N LYS A 204 -1.75 17.45 -2.16
CA LYS A 204 -2.03 16.26 -1.34
C LYS A 204 -0.73 15.60 -0.89
N LEU A 205 0.21 15.42 -1.81
CA LEU A 205 1.51 14.81 -1.51
C LEU A 205 2.35 15.68 -0.58
N GLY A 206 2.36 17.00 -0.79
CA GLY A 206 3.03 17.95 0.10
C GLY A 206 2.51 17.89 1.53
N SER A 207 1.20 17.71 1.69
CA SER A 207 0.55 17.58 3.00
C SER A 207 0.94 16.27 3.71
N LEU A 208 0.91 15.15 2.98
CA LEU A 208 1.32 13.84 3.52
C LEU A 208 2.80 13.82 3.91
N VAL A 209 3.67 14.45 3.11
CA VAL A 209 5.09 14.56 3.41
C VAL A 209 5.34 15.47 4.61
N ALA A 210 4.58 16.57 4.76
CA ALA A 210 4.66 17.45 5.92
C ALA A 210 4.36 16.69 7.23
N ASP A 211 3.30 15.89 7.23
CA ASP A 211 2.94 15.03 8.38
C ASP A 211 4.04 14.00 8.67
N ALA A 212 4.60 13.37 7.62
CA ALA A 212 5.69 12.41 7.77
C ALA A 212 7.00 13.04 8.30
N LEU A 213 7.31 14.28 7.91
CA LEU A 213 8.44 15.06 8.43
C LEU A 213 8.19 15.49 9.89
N LYS A 214 6.97 15.93 10.21
CA LYS A 214 6.57 16.28 11.57
C LYS A 214 6.73 15.11 12.54
N ALA A 215 6.37 13.91 12.11
CA ALA A 215 6.59 12.67 12.88
C ALA A 215 8.09 12.37 13.16
N ARG A 216 9.00 13.00 12.40
CA ARG A 216 10.46 12.94 12.57
C ARG A 216 11.03 14.16 13.30
N ASN A 217 10.17 14.98 13.92
CA ASN A 217 10.52 16.25 14.57
C ASN A 217 11.11 17.30 13.61
N ILE A 218 10.72 17.25 12.34
CA ILE A 218 11.10 18.24 11.33
C ILE A 218 9.88 19.10 11.00
N ASN A 219 9.98 20.39 11.31
CA ASN A 219 8.91 21.35 11.01
C ASN A 219 9.09 21.86 9.57
N ALA A 220 8.23 21.39 8.67
CA ALA A 220 8.12 21.87 7.31
C ALA A 220 6.64 21.99 6.94
N THR A 221 6.26 23.06 6.26
CA THR A 221 4.91 23.26 5.75
C THR A 221 4.78 22.66 4.34
N PRO A 222 3.56 22.40 3.85
CA PRO A 222 3.35 22.00 2.46
C PRO A 222 3.98 23.00 1.46
N ALA A 223 3.98 24.30 1.78
CA ALA A 223 4.57 25.33 0.93
C ALA A 223 6.10 25.19 0.80
N ASP A 224 6.77 24.71 1.86
CA ASP A 224 8.21 24.45 1.82
C ASP A 224 8.55 23.16 1.04
N ILE A 225 7.59 22.23 0.98
CA ILE A 225 7.75 20.91 0.36
C ILE A 225 7.47 20.95 -1.14
N LEU A 226 6.45 21.69 -1.56
CA LEU A 226 6.00 21.76 -2.96
C LEU A 226 7.15 22.02 -3.95
N PRO A 227 8.08 22.97 -3.73
CA PRO A 227 9.20 23.20 -4.64
C PRO A 227 10.20 22.03 -4.74
N LEU A 228 10.25 21.16 -3.73
CA LEU A 228 11.19 20.04 -3.66
C LEU A 228 10.62 18.76 -4.29
N LEU A 229 9.30 18.66 -4.43
CA LEU A 229 8.63 17.46 -4.95
C LEU A 229 9.15 17.04 -6.35
N PRO A 230 9.27 17.93 -7.36
CA PRO A 230 9.64 17.51 -8.72
C PRO A 230 10.97 16.75 -8.80
N MET A 231 11.95 17.11 -7.97
CA MET A 231 13.28 16.47 -8.00
C MET A 231 13.36 15.17 -7.19
N LEU A 232 12.36 14.88 -6.35
CA LEU A 232 12.37 13.75 -5.42
C LEU A 232 11.33 12.68 -5.74
N LYS A 233 10.17 13.04 -6.29
CA LYS A 233 9.10 12.09 -6.61
C LYS A 233 9.54 10.98 -7.58
N GLU A 234 10.37 11.30 -8.56
CA GLU A 234 10.84 10.35 -9.58
C GLU A 234 11.58 9.13 -9.04
N ARG A 235 12.15 9.24 -7.83
CA ARG A 235 12.98 8.21 -7.21
C ARG A 235 12.39 7.60 -5.94
N SER A 236 11.30 8.15 -5.43
CA SER A 236 10.68 7.72 -4.18
C SER A 236 9.63 6.66 -4.44
N LYS A 237 9.64 5.60 -3.61
CA LYS A 237 8.65 4.52 -3.70
C LYS A 237 7.55 4.68 -2.66
N THR A 238 7.78 5.45 -1.60
CA THR A 238 6.82 5.72 -0.53
C THR A 238 6.84 7.19 -0.10
N ILE A 239 5.80 7.63 0.63
CA ILE A 239 5.79 8.94 1.30
C ILE A 239 6.92 9.04 2.33
N ILE A 240 7.27 7.92 2.96
CA ILE A 240 8.39 7.84 3.91
C ILE A 240 9.71 8.09 3.18
N ASP A 241 9.92 7.49 2.00
CA ASP A 241 11.11 7.73 1.18
C ASP A 241 11.21 9.21 0.75
N LEU A 242 10.08 9.82 0.38
CA LEU A 242 10.02 11.26 0.07
C LEU A 242 10.44 12.10 1.27
N ALA A 243 9.84 11.87 2.43
CA ALA A 243 10.17 12.60 3.65
C ALA A 243 11.63 12.41 4.04
N ASP A 244 12.13 11.17 4.00
CA ASP A 244 13.53 10.86 4.31
C ASP A 244 14.50 11.55 3.33
N GLY A 245 14.16 11.57 2.04
CA GLY A 245 14.90 12.28 1.00
C GLY A 245 14.84 13.81 1.10
N MET A 246 13.95 14.37 1.93
CA MET A 246 13.81 15.82 2.16
C MET A 246 14.48 16.31 3.45
N LYS A 247 14.81 15.42 4.39
CA LYS A 247 15.30 15.79 5.73
C LYS A 247 16.41 16.84 5.71
N TYR A 248 17.40 16.66 4.83
CA TYR A 248 18.57 17.53 4.77
C TYR A 248 18.27 18.92 4.22
N PHE A 249 17.11 19.20 3.60
CA PHE A 249 16.74 20.57 3.23
C PHE A 249 16.36 21.41 4.46
N PHE A 250 15.81 20.76 5.48
CA PHE A 250 15.28 21.40 6.68
C PHE A 250 16.23 21.37 7.88
N ALA A 251 17.35 20.66 7.77
CA ALA A 251 18.36 20.63 8.82
C ALA A 251 19.34 21.81 8.72
N ASP A 252 19.82 22.35 9.84
CA ASP A 252 20.91 23.34 9.82
C ASP A 252 22.28 22.65 9.79
N LYS A 253 22.41 21.57 10.57
CA LYS A 253 23.60 20.71 10.63
C LYS A 253 23.31 19.35 10.00
N ILE A 254 24.36 18.76 9.44
CA ILE A 254 24.27 17.47 8.75
C ILE A 254 25.12 16.45 9.49
N ASP A 255 24.49 15.32 9.83
CA ASP A 255 25.20 14.14 10.27
C ASP A 255 25.71 13.38 9.04
N TYR A 256 27.01 13.11 9.00
CA TYR A 256 27.62 12.39 7.89
C TYR A 256 27.54 10.86 8.12
N ASP A 257 27.14 10.13 7.09
CA ASP A 257 27.35 8.67 7.04
C ASP A 257 28.84 8.38 7.15
N GLU A 258 29.24 7.56 8.12
CA GLU A 258 30.65 7.33 8.45
C GLU A 258 31.45 6.81 7.25
N LYS A 259 30.85 5.91 6.44
CA LYS A 259 31.52 5.33 5.27
C LYS A 259 31.67 6.36 4.16
N ALA A 260 30.65 7.19 3.92
CA ALA A 260 30.68 8.28 2.96
C ALA A 260 31.69 9.35 3.36
N ALA A 261 31.66 9.78 4.62
CA ALA A 261 32.58 10.78 5.18
C ALA A 261 34.03 10.33 5.03
N LYS A 262 34.35 9.12 5.51
CA LYS A 262 35.71 8.56 5.42
C LYS A 262 36.22 8.44 3.98
N LYS A 263 35.33 8.19 3.03
CA LYS A 263 35.68 8.00 1.62
C LYS A 263 35.83 9.31 0.85
N PHE A 264 35.04 10.33 1.17
CA PHE A 264 34.90 11.52 0.33
C PHE A 264 35.27 12.83 1.02
N LEU A 265 35.19 12.91 2.35
CA LEU A 265 35.63 14.06 3.13
C LEU A 265 37.05 13.82 3.63
N THR A 266 38.03 13.91 2.73
CA THR A 266 39.45 13.68 2.99
C THR A 266 40.25 14.98 2.98
N GLU A 267 41.42 15.00 3.62
CA GLU A 267 42.33 16.17 3.64
C GLU A 267 42.65 16.71 2.25
N SER A 268 42.73 15.83 1.24
CA SER A 268 42.98 16.20 -0.16
C SER A 268 41.90 17.11 -0.77
N VAL A 269 40.67 17.09 -0.26
CA VAL A 269 39.55 17.87 -0.78
C VAL A 269 39.44 19.24 -0.09
N ALA A 270 39.98 19.39 1.12
CA ALA A 270 39.84 20.63 1.90
C ALA A 270 40.33 21.90 1.17
N PRO A 271 41.46 21.91 0.43
CA PRO A 271 41.87 23.09 -0.34
C PRO A 271 40.86 23.47 -1.43
N ALA A 272 40.27 22.48 -2.11
CA ALA A 272 39.26 22.73 -3.13
C ALA A 272 37.95 23.24 -2.52
N PHE A 273 37.56 22.75 -1.35
CA PHE A 273 36.38 23.25 -0.63
C PHE A 273 36.52 24.69 -0.15
N LYS A 274 37.70 25.09 0.35
CA LYS A 274 37.96 26.48 0.77
C LYS A 274 37.75 27.44 -0.40
N GLU A 275 38.39 27.15 -1.52
CA GLU A 275 38.27 27.97 -2.73
C GLU A 275 36.85 27.94 -3.33
N LEU A 276 36.20 26.77 -3.31
CA LEU A 276 34.82 26.65 -3.76
C LEU A 276 33.88 27.50 -2.90
N ALA A 277 34.04 27.50 -1.57
CA ALA A 277 33.20 28.31 -0.68
C ALA A 277 33.33 29.80 -1.00
N ASP A 278 34.54 30.28 -1.32
CA ASP A 278 34.79 31.67 -1.71
C ASP A 278 34.14 31.99 -3.07
N ARG A 279 34.28 31.12 -4.08
CA ARG A 279 33.64 31.31 -5.40
C ARG A 279 32.12 31.30 -5.28
N LEU A 280 31.54 30.36 -4.55
CA LEU A 280 30.09 30.26 -4.33
C LEU A 280 29.53 31.51 -3.64
N ASN A 281 30.30 32.19 -2.80
CA ASN A 281 29.84 33.39 -2.11
C ASN A 281 29.48 34.54 -3.07
N ALA A 282 30.17 34.61 -4.21
CA ALA A 282 29.99 35.62 -5.25
C ALA A 282 28.88 35.26 -6.26
N LEU A 283 28.34 34.05 -6.21
CA LEU A 283 27.36 33.56 -7.19
C LEU A 283 25.90 33.80 -6.76
N ASP A 284 25.06 33.90 -7.77
CA ASP A 284 23.60 33.81 -7.64
C ASP A 284 23.18 32.34 -7.74
N PHE A 285 22.49 31.83 -6.72
CA PHE A 285 22.09 30.44 -6.62
C PHE A 285 20.78 30.12 -7.35
N SER A 286 20.08 31.14 -7.85
CA SER A 286 18.92 30.95 -8.73
C SER A 286 19.31 30.39 -10.11
N ASP A 287 20.59 30.54 -10.48
CA ASP A 287 21.14 30.11 -11.76
C ASP A 287 21.99 28.83 -11.61
N LYS A 288 21.33 27.69 -11.82
CA LYS A 288 21.96 26.36 -11.73
C LYS A 288 23.18 26.21 -12.64
N GLU A 289 23.14 26.81 -13.84
CA GLU A 289 24.20 26.67 -14.86
C GLU A 289 25.48 27.39 -14.41
N LYS A 290 25.35 28.51 -13.70
CA LYS A 290 26.50 29.20 -13.09
C LYS A 290 27.14 28.41 -11.96
N ILE A 291 26.33 27.76 -11.12
CA ILE A 291 26.86 26.87 -10.07
C ILE A 291 27.65 25.73 -10.72
N GLU A 292 27.09 25.10 -11.75
CA GLU A 292 27.77 24.00 -12.45
C GLU A 292 29.07 24.46 -13.14
N SER A 293 29.04 25.61 -13.80
CA SER A 293 30.23 26.18 -14.48
C SER A 293 31.35 26.48 -13.49
N CYS A 294 31.02 27.03 -12.32
CA CYS A 294 31.98 27.26 -11.24
C CYS A 294 32.67 25.97 -10.77
N PHE A 295 31.95 24.85 -10.71
CA PHE A 295 32.55 23.56 -10.38
C PHE A 295 33.50 23.09 -11.48
N ARG A 296 33.09 23.22 -12.75
CA ARG A 296 33.89 22.80 -13.92
C ARG A 296 35.20 23.58 -14.01
N GLU A 297 35.14 24.90 -13.90
CA GLU A 297 36.33 25.76 -13.88
C GLU A 297 37.29 25.37 -12.76
N LEU A 298 36.78 25.20 -11.53
CA LEU A 298 37.63 24.85 -10.38
C LEU A 298 38.30 23.47 -10.53
N VAL A 299 37.58 22.46 -11.05
CA VAL A 299 38.19 21.14 -11.26
C VAL A 299 39.20 21.17 -12.40
N ASP A 300 38.96 21.93 -13.46
CA ASP A 300 39.91 22.08 -14.58
C ASP A 300 41.20 22.78 -14.12
N GLU A 301 41.09 23.86 -13.33
CA GLU A 301 42.24 24.58 -12.77
C GLU A 301 43.08 23.70 -11.82
N LYS A 302 42.43 22.79 -11.08
CA LYS A 302 43.11 21.87 -10.14
C LYS A 302 43.51 20.53 -10.77
N GLY A 303 43.23 20.31 -12.06
CA GLY A 303 43.48 19.03 -12.74
C GLY A 303 42.69 17.85 -12.14
N MET A 304 41.52 18.11 -11.56
CA MET A 304 40.62 17.13 -10.94
C MET A 304 39.51 16.71 -11.90
N LYS A 305 38.84 15.58 -11.65
CA LYS A 305 37.60 15.24 -12.37
C LYS A 305 36.41 15.81 -11.62
N LEU A 306 35.33 16.17 -12.34
CA LEU A 306 34.11 16.71 -11.73
C LEU A 306 33.57 15.83 -10.59
N LYS A 307 33.58 14.50 -10.75
CA LYS A 307 33.14 13.56 -9.72
C LYS A 307 33.95 13.66 -8.42
N ASP A 308 35.23 14.04 -8.51
CA ASP A 308 36.16 14.08 -7.39
C ASP A 308 35.88 15.30 -6.48
N LEU A 309 35.16 16.30 -6.98
CA LEU A 309 34.66 17.45 -6.20
C LEU A 309 33.15 17.34 -5.91
N ALA A 310 32.36 16.91 -6.90
CA ALA A 310 30.92 16.81 -6.77
C ALA A 310 30.47 15.75 -5.75
N GLN A 311 31.17 14.62 -5.64
CA GLN A 311 30.80 13.58 -4.68
C GLN A 311 31.10 13.99 -3.23
N PRO A 312 32.28 14.54 -2.90
CA PRO A 312 32.48 15.18 -1.60
C PRO A 312 31.47 16.28 -1.30
N MET A 313 31.18 17.15 -2.27
CA MET A 313 30.19 18.21 -2.07
C MET A 313 28.82 17.62 -1.71
N ARG A 314 28.39 16.56 -2.39
CA ARG A 314 27.13 15.87 -2.06
C ARG A 314 27.13 15.37 -0.61
N VAL A 315 28.23 14.77 -0.15
CA VAL A 315 28.33 14.30 1.24
C VAL A 315 28.29 15.49 2.21
N ALA A 316 29.04 16.56 1.93
CA ALA A 316 29.04 17.78 2.74
C ALA A 316 27.63 18.40 2.86
N LEU A 317 26.85 18.41 1.77
CA LEU A 317 25.53 19.00 1.75
C LEU A 317 24.43 18.10 2.32
N THR A 318 24.51 16.78 2.14
CA THR A 318 23.37 15.88 2.36
C THR A 318 23.62 14.82 3.42
N GLY A 319 24.86 14.63 3.86
CA GLY A 319 25.23 13.58 4.80
C GLY A 319 25.59 12.26 4.12
N GLY A 320 25.19 12.08 2.86
CA GLY A 320 25.30 10.80 2.16
C GLY A 320 25.76 10.91 0.72
N THR A 321 25.79 9.76 0.04
CA THR A 321 26.27 9.66 -1.34
C THR A 321 25.16 9.73 -2.39
N VAL A 322 23.90 9.70 -1.96
CA VAL A 322 22.70 9.64 -2.80
C VAL A 322 21.87 10.89 -2.59
N SER A 323 21.61 11.62 -3.67
CA SER A 323 20.75 12.80 -3.70
C SER A 323 20.12 12.94 -5.10
N PRO A 324 19.18 13.87 -5.31
CA PRO A 324 18.88 14.42 -6.63
C PRO A 324 20.14 15.04 -7.28
N GLY A 325 19.99 15.67 -8.45
CA GLY A 325 21.07 16.41 -9.08
C GLY A 325 21.75 17.36 -8.09
N LEU A 326 23.09 17.33 -7.99
CA LEU A 326 23.82 18.09 -6.98
C LEU A 326 23.50 19.58 -7.06
N PHE A 327 23.45 20.12 -8.27
CA PHE A 327 23.19 21.54 -8.48
C PHE A 327 21.74 21.91 -8.20
N ASP A 328 20.78 21.00 -8.44
CA ASP A 328 19.38 21.19 -8.03
C ASP A 328 19.27 21.26 -6.50
N VAL A 329 20.00 20.38 -5.79
CA VAL A 329 20.09 20.41 -4.33
C VAL A 329 20.71 21.72 -3.84
N MET A 330 21.77 22.20 -4.49
CA MET A 330 22.41 23.47 -4.12
C MET A 330 21.47 24.66 -4.30
N THR A 331 20.79 24.76 -5.45
CA THR A 331 19.80 25.80 -5.71
C THR A 331 18.68 25.78 -4.66
N ALA A 332 18.16 24.59 -4.32
CA ALA A 332 17.09 24.46 -3.32
C ALA A 332 17.55 24.73 -1.87
N LEU A 333 18.78 24.38 -1.50
CA LEU A 333 19.34 24.72 -0.19
C LEU A 333 19.64 26.22 -0.04
N GLY A 334 20.02 26.85 -1.15
CA GLY A 334 20.44 28.24 -1.19
C GLY A 334 21.88 28.45 -0.72
N LYS A 335 22.40 29.63 -1.05
CA LYS A 335 23.82 30.00 -0.91
C LYS A 335 24.34 29.83 0.52
N GLU A 336 23.65 30.40 1.49
CA GLU A 336 24.12 30.45 2.88
C GLU A 336 24.27 29.06 3.49
N LYS A 337 23.23 28.20 3.35
CA LYS A 337 23.29 26.80 3.83
C LYS A 337 24.39 26.02 3.13
N CYS A 338 24.55 26.17 1.81
CA CYS A 338 25.61 25.48 1.08
C CYS A 338 27.00 25.88 1.59
N ILE A 339 27.28 27.17 1.72
CA ILE A 339 28.59 27.66 2.18
C ILE A 339 28.85 27.23 3.63
N ASN A 340 27.86 27.34 4.51
CA ASN A 340 28.01 26.94 5.91
C ASN A 340 28.31 25.43 6.02
N ARG A 341 27.61 24.59 5.27
CA ARG A 341 27.87 23.13 5.26
C ARG A 341 29.22 22.77 4.66
N VAL A 342 29.69 23.48 3.64
CA VAL A 342 31.06 23.30 3.12
C VAL A 342 32.09 23.66 4.18
N ARG A 343 31.89 24.75 4.93
CA ARG A 343 32.76 25.12 6.05
C ARG A 343 32.72 24.09 7.19
N ASP A 344 31.56 23.53 7.49
CA ASP A 344 31.41 22.45 8.47
C ASP A 344 32.17 21.19 8.02
N ALA A 345 32.09 20.85 6.73
CA ALA A 345 32.84 19.73 6.17
C ALA A 345 34.36 19.97 6.22
N ILE A 346 34.83 21.20 5.97
CA ILE A 346 36.26 21.55 6.14
C ILE A 346 36.69 21.34 7.60
N ARG A 347 35.92 21.85 8.57
CA ARG A 347 36.20 21.67 10.00
C ARG A 347 36.24 20.19 10.40
N PHE A 348 35.30 19.40 9.88
CA PHE A 348 35.24 17.96 10.09
C PHE A 348 36.51 17.26 9.55
N ILE A 349 36.97 17.64 8.35
CA ILE A 349 38.20 17.10 7.74
C ILE A 349 39.44 17.45 8.58
N GLU A 350 39.50 18.68 9.08
CA GLU A 350 40.64 19.20 9.85
C GLU A 350 40.64 18.74 11.33
N GLY A 351 39.62 18.00 11.77
CA GLY A 351 39.53 17.41 13.10
C GLY A 351 39.14 18.38 14.22
N ALA A 352 38.38 19.44 13.88
CA ALA A 352 37.92 20.47 14.83
C ALA A 352 36.57 20.14 15.51
#